data_AF-A0A672I2N1-F1
#
_entry.id   AF-A0A672I2N1-F1
#
_cell.length_a   1.000
_cell.length_b   1.000
_cell.length_c   1.000
_cell.angle_alpha   90.00
_cell.angle_beta   90.00
_cell.angle_gamma   90.00
#
_symmetry.space_group_name_H-M   'P 1'
#
loop_
_entity.id
_entity.type
_entity.pdbx_description
1 polymer ?
#
loop_
_entity_poly.entity_id
_entity_poly.type
_entity_poly.pdbx_seq_one_letter_code
_entity_poly.pdbx_strand_id
1 'polypeptide(L)'
;MFPVDLPDVEELTSGSERCLSALESGAVEDQRFGCSQVPVTRGNVFWLQVFEDGPPSSRSVLALRSPDDPDQVLALFLQDSWWSLEDVLRTASPSRTGLVPVASLAERLLVFLLSRVVERLPGEQQLFLLHPRAESCKLLWEGGAAVGFYTFKARGARVDGWSGRCYALPVLDSLQVRRSCRGRGLGLRLLEDFCSTFQEEELLGISSPLSEGLVAVLRKLLGRRRDLRDRLYEVEAPEVLGGGARRNIWLGIQLGRFSPGSAADGGGTPAGVQRNPVLGSSQQVGVSAASREVPGTER
;
A
#
# COMPACT_ATOMS: atom_id res chain seq x y z
N MET A 1 1.24 24.52 5.59
CA MET A 1 2.23 23.49 5.96
C MET A 1 1.43 22.24 6.31
N PHE A 2 1.81 21.07 5.80
CA PHE A 2 1.11 19.80 6.05
C PHE A 2 1.98 18.87 6.92
N PRO A 3 1.44 17.76 7.47
CA PRO A 3 2.18 16.89 8.38
C PRO A 3 3.52 16.39 7.86
N VAL A 4 3.60 16.09 6.56
CA VAL A 4 4.82 15.62 5.89
C VAL A 4 5.88 16.72 5.65
N ASP A 5 5.49 17.99 5.85
CA ASP A 5 6.39 19.16 5.73
C ASP A 5 6.94 19.61 7.08
N LEU A 6 6.38 19.08 8.18
CA LEU A 6 6.86 19.34 9.52
C LEU A 6 8.20 18.62 9.75
N PRO A 7 9.00 19.04 10.75
CA PRO A 7 10.23 18.34 11.12
C PRO A 7 9.97 16.85 11.32
N ASP A 8 10.90 16.02 10.84
CA ASP A 8 10.76 14.57 10.98
C ASP A 8 10.71 14.19 12.46
N VAL A 9 9.79 13.29 12.79
CA VAL A 9 9.57 12.82 14.15
C VAL A 9 10.04 11.38 14.23
N GLU A 10 10.81 11.06 15.28
CA GLU A 10 11.23 9.68 15.52
C GLU A 10 10.09 8.83 16.13
N GLU A 11 9.07 9.50 16.67
CA GLU A 11 7.95 8.91 17.40
C GLU A 11 6.59 9.51 16.97
N LEU A 12 5.54 8.69 17.08
CA LEU A 12 4.15 9.06 16.77
C LEU A 12 3.27 9.03 18.03
N THR A 13 3.69 8.33 19.09
CA THR A 13 2.84 8.06 20.26
C THR A 13 2.82 9.18 21.28
N SER A 14 3.90 9.91 21.54
CA SER A 14 3.97 10.83 22.68
C SER A 14 2.90 11.93 22.66
N GLY A 15 2.66 12.57 21.50
CA GLY A 15 1.55 13.52 21.35
C GLY A 15 0.18 12.83 21.48
N SER A 16 0.06 11.65 20.90
CA SER A 16 -1.16 10.81 20.95
C SER A 16 -1.53 10.41 22.38
N GLU A 17 -0.55 10.05 23.21
CA GLU A 17 -0.72 9.69 24.62
C GLU A 17 -1.20 10.90 25.43
N ARG A 18 -0.56 12.06 25.26
CA ARG A 18 -0.99 13.30 25.92
C ARG A 18 -2.43 13.67 25.56
N CYS A 19 -2.78 13.58 24.28
CA CYS A 19 -4.14 13.83 23.81
C CYS A 19 -5.13 12.86 24.45
N LEU A 20 -4.80 11.56 24.49
CA LEU A 20 -5.66 10.56 25.09
C LEU A 20 -5.86 10.79 26.59
N SER A 21 -4.80 11.09 27.34
CA SER A 21 -4.88 11.43 28.77
C SER A 21 -5.71 12.69 29.03
N ALA A 22 -5.64 13.68 28.14
CA ALA A 22 -6.43 14.90 28.24
C ALA A 22 -7.93 14.61 28.01
N LEU A 23 -8.27 13.71 27.08
CA LEU A 23 -9.64 13.25 26.84
C LEU A 23 -10.17 12.40 28.00
N GLU A 24 -9.34 11.57 28.62
CA GLU A 24 -9.72 10.72 29.76
C GLU A 24 -9.91 11.52 31.05
N SER A 25 -9.14 12.59 31.25
CA SER A 25 -9.26 13.48 32.42
C SER A 25 -10.40 14.51 32.28
N GLY A 26 -11.06 14.60 31.13
CA GLY A 26 -12.07 15.63 30.85
C GLY A 26 -11.47 17.04 30.76
N ALA A 27 -10.15 17.16 30.58
CA ALA A 27 -9.46 18.45 30.50
C ALA A 27 -9.73 19.20 29.18
N VAL A 28 -10.26 18.49 28.18
CA VAL A 28 -10.59 19.03 26.85
C VAL A 28 -12.10 18.85 26.64
N GLU A 29 -12.86 19.88 26.99
CA GLU A 29 -14.28 19.97 26.66
C GLU A 29 -14.46 20.60 25.26
N ASP A 30 -15.44 20.10 24.49
CA ASP A 30 -15.87 20.67 23.20
C ASP A 30 -14.86 20.67 22.04
N GLN A 31 -13.85 19.81 22.02
CA GLN A 31 -13.03 19.64 20.80
C GLN A 31 -13.88 19.01 19.68
N ARG A 32 -13.92 19.65 18.51
CA ARG A 32 -14.68 19.18 17.33
C ARG A 32 -13.80 19.15 16.10
N PHE A 33 -14.02 18.15 15.24
CA PHE A 33 -13.25 17.94 14.02
C PHE A 33 -14.11 18.10 12.75
N GLY A 34 -13.55 18.81 11.77
CA GLY A 34 -14.09 18.93 10.42
C GLY A 34 -15.35 19.80 10.28
N CYS A 35 -15.85 19.91 9.05
CA CYS A 35 -17.05 20.70 8.75
C CYS A 35 -18.32 20.14 9.42
N SER A 36 -18.39 18.82 9.58
CA SER A 36 -19.49 18.14 10.28
C SER A 36 -19.42 18.26 11.80
N GLN A 37 -18.40 18.95 12.35
CA GLN A 37 -18.24 19.23 13.77
C GLN A 37 -18.35 17.96 14.64
N VAL A 38 -17.67 16.90 14.21
CA VAL A 38 -17.64 15.60 14.89
C VAL A 38 -16.97 15.80 16.26
N PRO A 39 -17.65 15.48 17.38
CA PRO A 39 -17.05 15.67 18.70
C PRO A 39 -15.87 14.71 18.87
N VAL A 40 -14.74 15.18 19.37
CA VAL A 40 -13.58 14.34 19.70
C VAL A 40 -13.74 13.89 21.14
N THR A 41 -13.97 12.60 21.35
CA THR A 41 -14.25 12.00 22.66
C THR A 41 -13.47 10.71 22.84
N ARG A 42 -13.38 10.21 24.07
CA ARG A 42 -12.72 8.93 24.33
C ARG A 42 -13.38 7.74 23.58
N GLY A 43 -14.68 7.82 23.31
CA GLY A 43 -15.46 6.76 22.68
C GLY A 43 -15.28 6.62 21.16
N ASN A 44 -14.82 7.68 20.48
CA ASN A 44 -14.59 7.68 19.03
C ASN A 44 -13.12 7.92 18.65
N VAL A 45 -12.23 7.79 19.62
CA VAL A 45 -10.80 7.88 19.43
C VAL A 45 -10.17 6.53 19.77
N PHE A 46 -9.26 6.06 18.92
CA PHE A 46 -8.63 4.75 19.08
C PHE A 46 -7.18 4.75 18.57
N TRP A 47 -6.41 3.78 19.04
CA TRP A 47 -5.05 3.54 18.56
C TRP A 47 -5.07 2.81 17.22
N LEU A 48 -4.50 3.44 16.20
CA LEU A 48 -4.31 2.86 14.89
C LEU A 48 -2.87 2.34 14.78
N GLN A 49 -2.72 1.03 14.61
CA GLN A 49 -1.42 0.41 14.37
C GLN A 49 -0.96 0.67 12.93
N VAL A 50 0.21 1.31 12.80
CA VAL A 50 0.83 1.70 11.53
C VAL A 50 1.92 0.72 11.10
N PHE A 51 2.69 0.19 12.05
CA PHE A 51 3.81 -0.73 11.79
C PHE A 51 3.71 -2.02 12.61
N GLU A 52 4.23 -3.11 12.04
CA GLU A 52 4.45 -4.37 12.76
C GLU A 52 5.74 -4.32 13.58
N ASP A 53 6.77 -3.65 13.07
CA ASP A 53 8.13 -3.60 13.61
C ASP A 53 8.54 -2.20 14.11
N GLY A 54 9.74 -2.06 14.68
CA GLY A 54 10.26 -0.80 15.22
C GLY A 54 9.98 -0.57 16.72
N PRO A 55 10.37 0.57 17.31
CA PRO A 55 10.09 0.87 18.73
C PRO A 55 8.60 1.11 18.96
N PRO A 56 8.04 0.74 20.14
CA PRO A 56 6.62 0.93 20.47
C PRO A 56 6.12 2.35 20.21
N SER A 57 6.97 3.35 20.47
CA SER A 57 6.66 4.77 20.30
C SER A 57 6.43 5.23 18.86
N SER A 58 6.75 4.38 17.88
CA SER A 58 6.53 4.67 16.45
C SER A 58 5.46 3.78 15.83
N ARG A 59 4.98 2.74 16.51
CA ARG A 59 4.12 1.70 15.92
C ARG A 59 2.67 2.11 15.74
N SER A 60 2.21 3.11 16.50
CA SER A 60 0.80 3.47 16.55
C SER A 60 0.61 4.98 16.61
N VAL A 61 -0.53 5.43 16.09
CA VAL A 61 -0.97 6.82 16.11
C VAL A 61 -2.43 6.89 16.55
N LEU A 62 -2.84 8.00 17.16
CA LEU A 62 -4.24 8.22 17.49
C LEU A 62 -5.06 8.51 16.24
N ALA A 63 -6.20 7.85 16.10
CA ALA A 63 -7.13 8.04 15.00
C ALA A 63 -8.53 8.37 15.51
N LEU A 64 -9.21 9.24 14.77
CA LEU A 64 -10.62 9.59 14.98
C LEU A 64 -11.47 8.78 14.01
N ARG A 65 -12.51 8.12 14.53
CA ARG A 65 -13.50 7.39 13.72
C ARG A 65 -14.81 8.14 13.59
N SER A 66 -15.56 7.79 12.55
CA SER A 66 -16.92 8.27 12.38
C SER A 66 -17.80 7.76 13.52
N PRO A 67 -18.68 8.61 14.08
CA PRO A 67 -19.75 8.15 14.97
C PRO A 67 -20.72 7.21 14.27
N ASP A 68 -20.95 7.41 12.97
CA ASP A 68 -21.93 6.68 12.16
C ASP A 68 -21.37 5.35 11.62
N ASP A 69 -20.05 5.28 11.40
CA ASP A 69 -19.36 4.08 10.89
C ASP A 69 -18.08 3.78 11.71
N PRO A 70 -18.09 2.68 12.50
CA PRO A 70 -16.95 2.25 13.28
C PRO A 70 -15.63 2.06 12.55
N ASP A 71 -15.73 1.64 11.29
CA ASP A 71 -14.59 1.24 10.48
C ASP A 71 -14.02 2.42 9.69
N GLN A 72 -14.74 3.54 9.65
CA GLN A 72 -14.34 4.72 8.92
C GLN A 72 -13.44 5.62 9.77
N VAL A 73 -12.18 5.72 9.36
CA VAL A 73 -11.23 6.70 9.91
C VAL A 73 -11.44 8.06 9.24
N LEU A 74 -11.59 9.11 10.05
CA LEU A 74 -11.78 10.49 9.59
C LEU A 74 -10.51 11.32 9.67
N ALA A 75 -9.72 11.12 10.73
CA ALA A 75 -8.56 11.94 11.03
C ALA A 75 -7.48 11.19 11.80
N LEU A 76 -6.25 11.71 11.76
CA LEU A 76 -5.14 11.27 12.59
C LEU A 76 -4.66 12.42 13.48
N PHE A 77 -4.21 12.09 14.67
CA PHE A 77 -3.55 13.04 15.55
C PHE A 77 -2.04 13.01 15.28
N LEU A 78 -1.51 14.09 14.70
CA LEU A 78 -0.11 14.23 14.34
C LEU A 78 0.40 15.57 14.82
N GLN A 79 1.53 15.56 15.55
CA GLN A 79 2.19 16.75 16.08
C GLN A 79 1.23 17.70 16.80
N ASP A 80 0.52 17.16 17.80
CA ASP A 80 -0.40 17.90 18.65
C ASP A 80 -1.62 18.53 17.91
N SER A 81 -1.98 18.01 16.73
CA SER A 81 -3.13 18.48 15.94
C SER A 81 -3.88 17.35 15.24
N TRP A 82 -5.19 17.53 15.02
CA TRP A 82 -6.01 16.62 14.23
C TRP A 82 -5.95 16.97 12.74
N TRP A 83 -5.63 15.99 11.90
CA TRP A 83 -5.49 16.15 10.45
C TRP A 83 -6.43 15.24 9.69
N SER A 84 -7.12 15.79 8.69
CA SER A 84 -7.93 15.00 7.76
C SER A 84 -7.04 14.06 6.94
N LEU A 85 -7.55 12.91 6.53
CA LEU A 85 -6.78 11.98 5.69
C LEU A 85 -6.28 12.64 4.39
N GLU A 86 -7.07 13.55 3.80
CA GLU A 86 -6.66 14.29 2.61
C GLU A 86 -5.51 15.27 2.89
N ASP A 87 -5.51 15.93 4.04
CA ASP A 87 -4.44 16.86 4.40
C ASP A 87 -3.15 16.14 4.82
N VAL A 88 -3.25 14.95 5.43
CA VAL A 88 -2.07 14.12 5.72
C VAL A 88 -1.37 13.70 4.42
N LEU A 89 -2.11 13.46 3.34
CA LEU A 89 -1.56 13.09 2.04
C LEU A 89 -1.04 14.28 1.22
N ARG A 90 -1.08 15.51 1.75
CA ARG A 90 -0.65 16.72 1.04
C ARG A 90 0.71 17.21 1.48
N THR A 91 1.35 17.98 0.61
CA THR A 91 2.59 18.73 0.87
C THR A 91 2.43 20.15 0.35
N ALA A 92 3.03 21.10 1.05
CA ALA A 92 3.11 22.50 0.65
C ALA A 92 4.33 22.74 -0.26
N SER A 93 5.21 21.75 -0.41
CA SER A 93 6.43 21.87 -1.19
C SER A 93 6.13 21.68 -2.69
N PRO A 94 6.30 22.71 -3.53
CA PRO A 94 6.08 22.58 -4.97
C PRO A 94 7.17 21.74 -5.67
N SER A 95 8.31 21.52 -5.01
CA SER A 95 9.40 20.69 -5.54
C SER A 95 9.16 19.19 -5.38
N ARG A 96 8.22 18.79 -4.50
CA ARG A 96 7.79 17.39 -4.33
C ARG A 96 6.82 17.01 -5.46
N THR A 97 7.37 16.54 -6.56
CA THR A 97 6.62 16.05 -7.72
C THR A 97 7.24 14.78 -8.28
N GLY A 98 6.41 13.89 -8.83
CA GLY A 98 6.87 12.62 -9.38
C GLY A 98 7.21 11.57 -8.33
N LEU A 99 8.07 10.63 -8.68
CA LEU A 99 8.41 9.49 -7.83
C LEU A 99 9.60 9.81 -6.94
N VAL A 100 9.37 9.80 -5.63
CA VAL A 100 10.35 10.18 -4.61
C VAL A 100 10.54 9.02 -3.63
N PRO A 101 11.79 8.60 -3.35
CA PRO A 101 12.07 7.61 -2.31
C PRO A 101 11.58 8.07 -0.94
N VAL A 102 10.96 7.14 -0.20
CA VAL A 102 10.52 7.39 1.18
C VAL A 102 11.72 7.41 2.12
N ALA A 103 11.90 8.50 2.86
CA ALA A 103 13.02 8.71 3.77
C ALA A 103 12.60 8.95 5.23
N SER A 104 11.39 9.45 5.46
CA SER A 104 10.93 9.85 6.80
C SER A 104 9.84 8.95 7.38
N LEU A 105 9.61 9.04 8.70
CA LEU A 105 8.51 8.33 9.36
C LEU A 105 7.15 8.87 8.88
N ALA A 106 7.06 10.19 8.69
CA ALA A 106 5.88 10.83 8.14
C ALA A 106 5.56 10.30 6.73
N GLU A 107 6.52 10.25 5.81
CA GLU A 107 6.31 9.70 4.47
C GLU A 107 5.92 8.22 4.52
N ARG A 108 6.46 7.47 5.48
CA ARG A 108 6.07 6.08 5.68
C ARG A 108 4.61 5.94 6.13
N LEU A 109 4.11 6.86 6.97
CA LEU A 109 2.70 6.92 7.33
C LEU A 109 1.81 7.14 6.09
N LEU A 110 2.23 7.96 5.12
CA LEU A 110 1.47 8.17 3.88
C LEU A 110 1.31 6.86 3.09
N VAL A 111 2.36 6.03 3.02
CA VAL A 111 2.29 4.71 2.38
C VAL A 111 1.25 3.82 3.08
N PHE A 112 1.26 3.79 4.41
CA PHE A 112 0.26 3.05 5.20
C PHE A 112 -1.16 3.54 4.93
N LEU A 113 -1.38 4.86 4.87
CA LEU A 113 -2.72 5.40 4.61
C LEU A 113 -3.24 5.05 3.22
N LEU A 114 -2.36 5.13 2.22
CA LEU A 114 -2.69 4.73 0.86
C LEU A 114 -2.99 3.23 0.75
N SER A 115 -2.30 2.38 1.53
CA SER A 115 -2.48 0.93 1.48
C SER A 115 -3.66 0.39 2.29
N ARG A 116 -3.99 1.04 3.41
CA ARG A 116 -4.92 0.50 4.42
C ARG A 116 -6.19 1.30 4.64
N VAL A 117 -6.09 2.63 4.57
CA VAL A 117 -7.11 3.50 5.16
C VAL A 117 -7.91 4.22 4.07
N VAL A 118 -7.23 4.97 3.21
CA VAL A 118 -7.88 5.82 2.20
C VAL A 118 -8.54 5.00 1.10
N GLU A 119 -8.00 3.81 0.84
CA GLU A 119 -8.45 2.94 -0.24
C GLU A 119 -9.36 1.80 0.24
N ARG A 120 -9.81 1.81 1.51
CA ARG A 120 -10.74 0.79 2.05
C ARG A 120 -12.17 1.05 1.57
N LEU A 121 -12.86 0.04 1.03
CA LEU A 121 -14.33 0.07 0.91
C LEU A 121 -15.00 -0.56 2.14
N PRO A 122 -16.25 -0.16 2.44
CA PRO A 122 -17.08 -0.87 3.40
C PRO A 122 -17.15 -2.37 3.05
N GLY A 123 -16.80 -3.23 4.00
CA GLY A 123 -16.82 -4.69 3.83
C GLY A 123 -15.63 -5.29 3.08
N GLU A 124 -14.67 -4.50 2.59
CA GLU A 124 -13.43 -5.04 1.99
C GLU A 124 -12.48 -5.57 3.07
N GLN A 125 -12.00 -6.81 2.87
CA GLN A 125 -10.92 -7.34 3.68
C GLN A 125 -9.61 -6.59 3.44
N GLN A 126 -8.75 -6.70 4.43
CA GLN A 126 -7.50 -5.98 4.53
C GLN A 126 -6.48 -6.46 3.44
N LEU A 127 -6.43 -5.77 2.27
CA LEU A 127 -5.64 -6.15 1.07
C LEU A 127 -4.09 -6.28 1.22
N PHE A 128 -3.40 -5.35 1.91
CA PHE A 128 -1.94 -5.25 1.98
C PHE A 128 -1.27 -5.23 3.38
N LEU A 129 -0.92 -6.35 4.06
CA LEU A 129 -0.45 -6.45 5.48
C LEU A 129 -0.04 -5.13 6.21
N LEU A 130 1.14 -5.00 6.79
CA LEU A 130 1.71 -3.71 7.15
C LEU A 130 3.11 -3.72 6.55
N HIS A 131 3.48 -2.66 5.84
CA HIS A 131 4.82 -2.59 5.26
C HIS A 131 5.85 -2.45 6.39
N PRO A 132 6.89 -3.29 6.43
CA PRO A 132 7.98 -3.11 7.37
C PRO A 132 8.56 -1.71 7.26
N ARG A 133 8.94 -1.11 8.41
CA ARG A 133 9.46 0.27 8.43
C ARG A 133 10.67 0.44 7.51
N ALA A 134 11.51 -0.60 7.40
CA ALA A 134 12.72 -0.62 6.59
C ALA A 134 12.52 -1.01 5.12
N GLU A 135 11.30 -1.37 4.70
CA GLU A 135 11.05 -1.80 3.31
C GLU A 135 11.28 -0.63 2.34
N SER A 136 11.92 -0.89 1.20
CA SER A 136 12.17 0.16 0.23
C SER A 136 10.88 0.56 -0.48
N CYS A 137 10.64 1.86 -0.58
CA CYS A 137 9.39 2.40 -1.12
C CYS A 137 9.62 3.73 -1.83
N LYS A 138 8.83 4.00 -2.87
CA LYS A 138 8.70 5.34 -3.46
C LYS A 138 7.24 5.79 -3.43
N LEU A 139 7.04 7.07 -3.11
CA LEU A 139 5.75 7.77 -3.20
C LEU A 139 5.66 8.51 -4.52
N LEU A 140 4.49 8.46 -5.15
CA LEU A 140 4.15 9.25 -6.33
C LEU A 140 3.39 10.50 -5.90
N TRP A 141 4.02 11.65 -6.14
CA TRP A 141 3.45 12.98 -5.89
C TRP A 141 2.90 13.60 -7.17
N GLU A 142 1.67 14.10 -7.10
CA GLU A 142 1.02 14.82 -8.19
C GLU A 142 0.19 15.98 -7.63
N GLY A 143 0.47 17.20 -8.11
CA GLY A 143 -0.28 18.39 -7.69
C GLY A 143 -0.22 18.68 -6.18
N GLY A 144 0.90 18.36 -5.52
CA GLY A 144 1.06 18.54 -4.07
C GLY A 144 0.36 17.48 -3.22
N ALA A 145 -0.11 16.38 -3.81
CA ALA A 145 -0.69 15.25 -3.08
C ALA A 145 0.02 13.93 -3.41
N ALA A 146 0.16 13.06 -2.41
CA ALA A 146 0.56 11.68 -2.62
C ALA A 146 -0.62 10.90 -3.24
N VAL A 147 -0.43 10.40 -4.45
CA VAL A 147 -1.48 9.75 -5.25
C VAL A 147 -1.26 8.27 -5.50
N GLY A 148 -0.11 7.74 -5.08
CA GLY A 148 0.20 6.33 -5.19
C GLY A 148 1.58 6.03 -4.61
N PHE A 149 1.92 4.76 -4.59
CA PHE A 149 3.21 4.29 -4.12
C PHE A 149 3.54 2.94 -4.77
N TYR A 150 4.81 2.55 -4.65
CA TYR A 150 5.18 1.16 -4.77
C TYR A 150 6.24 0.79 -3.73
N THR A 151 6.20 -0.44 -3.23
CA THR A 151 7.27 -1.03 -2.41
C THR A 151 8.04 -2.06 -3.23
N PHE A 152 9.31 -2.23 -2.90
CA PHE A 152 10.16 -3.18 -3.57
C PHE A 152 11.23 -3.75 -2.63
N LYS A 153 11.75 -4.90 -3.02
CA LYS A 153 12.81 -5.61 -2.32
C LYS A 153 13.99 -5.69 -3.26
N ALA A 154 15.10 -5.07 -2.88
CA ALA A 154 16.31 -5.06 -3.69
C ALA A 154 16.98 -6.44 -3.72
N ARG A 155 17.77 -6.70 -4.76
CA ARG A 155 18.68 -7.86 -4.79
C ARG A 155 19.56 -7.83 -3.54
N GLY A 156 19.69 -8.97 -2.87
CA GLY A 156 20.48 -9.11 -1.64
C GLY A 156 19.75 -8.70 -0.35
N ALA A 157 18.57 -8.07 -0.44
CA ALA A 157 17.75 -7.81 0.75
C ALA A 157 17.39 -9.12 1.44
N ARG A 158 17.30 -9.12 2.77
CA ARG A 158 16.97 -10.34 3.53
C ARG A 158 15.47 -10.64 3.44
N VAL A 159 15.12 -11.91 3.24
CA VAL A 159 13.72 -12.38 3.19
C VAL A 159 13.09 -12.30 4.58
N ASP A 160 13.85 -12.67 5.61
CA ASP A 160 13.51 -12.47 7.00
C ASP A 160 14.81 -12.28 7.83
N GLY A 161 14.65 -11.86 9.10
CA GLY A 161 15.79 -11.52 9.97
C GLY A 161 16.67 -12.71 10.39
N TRP A 162 16.27 -13.95 10.13
CA TRP A 162 16.81 -15.14 10.80
C TRP A 162 17.32 -16.21 9.84
N SER A 163 16.70 -16.37 8.67
CA SER A 163 16.92 -17.49 7.76
C SER A 163 18.17 -17.37 6.89
N GLY A 164 18.91 -16.24 6.98
CA GLY A 164 20.08 -15.96 6.15
C GLY A 164 19.78 -15.86 4.65
N ARG A 165 18.50 -15.91 4.28
CA ARG A 165 18.01 -15.92 2.90
C ARG A 165 17.89 -14.51 2.36
N CYS A 166 18.25 -14.34 1.08
CA CYS A 166 18.18 -13.04 0.40
C CYS A 166 17.47 -13.12 -0.95
N TYR A 167 16.89 -11.99 -1.38
CA TYR A 167 16.28 -11.86 -2.71
C TYR A 167 17.35 -11.98 -3.81
N ALA A 168 17.23 -12.98 -4.69
CA ALA A 168 18.14 -13.19 -5.82
C ALA A 168 17.94 -12.23 -7.00
N LEU A 169 16.91 -11.38 -6.97
CA LEU A 169 16.63 -10.34 -7.96
C LEU A 169 15.77 -9.23 -7.31
N PRO A 170 15.68 -8.03 -7.90
CA PRO A 170 14.73 -7.01 -7.44
C PRO A 170 13.29 -7.48 -7.65
N VAL A 171 12.46 -7.29 -6.62
CA VAL A 171 11.03 -7.67 -6.66
C VAL A 171 10.16 -6.48 -6.31
N LEU A 172 9.22 -6.15 -7.19
CA LEU A 172 8.12 -5.23 -6.90
C LEU A 172 7.12 -5.94 -5.99
N ASP A 173 6.97 -5.48 -4.76
CA ASP A 173 6.19 -6.18 -3.74
C ASP A 173 4.75 -5.67 -3.62
N SER A 174 4.56 -4.34 -3.67
CA SER A 174 3.24 -3.74 -3.71
C SER A 174 3.24 -2.51 -4.63
N LEU A 175 2.10 -2.25 -5.26
CA LEU A 175 1.91 -1.11 -6.15
C LEU A 175 0.47 -0.66 -6.08
N GLN A 176 0.24 0.62 -5.79
CA GLN A 176 -1.10 1.16 -5.66
C GLN A 176 -1.20 2.59 -6.16
N VAL A 177 -2.34 2.90 -6.78
CA VAL A 177 -2.75 4.25 -7.18
C VAL A 177 -4.11 4.53 -6.57
N ARG A 178 -4.29 5.73 -6.02
CA ARG A 178 -5.55 6.19 -5.44
C ARG A 178 -6.70 6.01 -6.42
N ARG A 179 -7.84 5.49 -5.95
CA ARG A 179 -9.04 5.28 -6.80
C ARG A 179 -9.41 6.51 -7.62
N SER A 180 -9.43 7.68 -6.99
CA SER A 180 -9.74 8.97 -7.62
C SER A 180 -8.78 9.38 -8.74
N CYS A 181 -7.58 8.76 -8.80
CA CYS A 181 -6.52 9.08 -9.74
C CYS A 181 -6.28 7.95 -10.76
N ARG A 182 -7.06 6.86 -10.74
CA ARG A 182 -6.95 5.75 -11.70
C ARG A 182 -7.39 6.20 -13.10
N GLY A 183 -6.96 5.44 -14.12
CA GLY A 183 -7.24 5.76 -15.52
C GLY A 183 -6.35 6.85 -16.14
N ARG A 184 -5.52 7.53 -15.34
CA ARG A 184 -4.65 8.64 -15.78
C ARG A 184 -3.23 8.20 -16.20
N GLY A 185 -3.00 6.90 -16.36
CA GLY A 185 -1.69 6.35 -16.72
C GLY A 185 -0.67 6.26 -15.57
N LEU A 186 -1.05 6.62 -14.34
CA LEU A 186 -0.12 6.64 -13.20
C LEU A 186 0.45 5.26 -12.86
N GLY A 187 -0.35 4.19 -12.93
CA GLY A 187 0.15 2.83 -12.68
C GLY A 187 1.23 2.40 -13.67
N LEU A 188 1.13 2.85 -14.93
CA LEU A 188 2.18 2.62 -15.93
C LEU A 188 3.46 3.36 -15.55
N ARG A 189 3.35 4.62 -15.12
CA ARG A 189 4.48 5.42 -14.65
C ARG A 189 5.20 4.79 -13.46
N LEU A 190 4.45 4.21 -12.51
CA LEU A 190 5.03 3.47 -11.37
C LEU A 190 5.86 2.26 -11.85
N LEU A 191 5.33 1.47 -12.79
CA LEU A 191 6.04 0.30 -13.32
C LEU A 191 7.26 0.69 -14.17
N GLU A 192 7.14 1.74 -14.98
CA GLU A 192 8.26 2.26 -15.78
C GLU A 192 9.40 2.70 -14.88
N ASP A 193 9.11 3.44 -13.80
CA ASP A 193 10.12 3.88 -12.84
C ASP A 193 10.79 2.71 -12.10
N PHE A 194 10.03 1.68 -11.71
CA PHE A 194 10.61 0.46 -11.15
C PHE A 194 11.58 -0.21 -12.13
N CYS A 195 11.18 -0.39 -13.39
CA CYS A 195 12.03 -0.99 -14.41
C CYS A 195 13.28 -0.15 -14.72
N SER A 196 13.14 1.18 -14.72
CA SER A 196 14.27 2.11 -14.91
C SER A 196 15.22 2.13 -13.71
N THR A 197 14.70 2.01 -12.49
CA THR A 197 15.51 1.94 -11.26
C THR A 197 16.45 0.73 -11.29
N PHE A 198 16.01 -0.38 -11.87
CA PHE A 198 16.76 -1.64 -11.98
C PHE A 198 17.13 -1.96 -13.42
N GLN A 199 17.50 -0.94 -14.21
CA GLN A 199 17.75 -1.13 -15.64
C GLN A 199 18.90 -2.11 -15.95
N GLU A 200 19.89 -2.19 -15.06
CA GLU A 200 21.08 -3.06 -15.19
C GLU A 200 20.78 -4.53 -14.87
N GLU A 201 19.65 -4.79 -14.23
CA GLU A 201 19.27 -6.13 -13.78
C GLU A 201 18.66 -6.94 -14.94
N GLU A 202 19.22 -8.12 -15.19
CA GLU A 202 18.74 -9.00 -16.27
C GLU A 202 17.28 -9.39 -16.04
N LEU A 203 16.91 -9.66 -14.78
CA LEU A 203 15.60 -10.18 -14.40
C LEU A 203 14.99 -9.33 -13.29
N LEU A 204 13.70 -9.06 -13.42
CA LEU A 204 12.88 -8.31 -12.49
C LEU A 204 11.68 -9.16 -12.06
N GLY A 205 11.40 -9.16 -10.76
CA GLY A 205 10.29 -9.86 -10.17
C GLY A 205 9.12 -8.94 -9.86
N ILE A 206 7.91 -9.48 -9.95
CA ILE A 206 6.70 -8.90 -9.38
C ILE A 206 6.07 -9.97 -8.49
N SER A 207 5.80 -9.62 -7.23
CA SER A 207 5.21 -10.55 -6.27
C SER A 207 3.88 -11.10 -6.78
N SER A 208 3.71 -12.40 -6.66
CA SER A 208 2.45 -13.11 -6.88
C SER A 208 1.49 -12.90 -5.70
N PRO A 209 0.17 -12.91 -5.92
CA PRO A 209 -0.50 -12.98 -7.22
C PRO A 209 -0.71 -11.59 -7.87
N LEU A 210 -0.66 -11.55 -9.21
CA LEU A 210 -0.95 -10.34 -9.98
C LEU A 210 -2.46 -10.06 -10.04
N SER A 211 -2.89 -8.86 -9.64
CA SER A 211 -4.28 -8.45 -9.83
C SER A 211 -4.62 -8.12 -11.29
N GLU A 212 -5.91 -8.19 -11.65
CA GLU A 212 -6.38 -7.86 -12.99
C GLU A 212 -5.98 -6.45 -13.44
N GLY A 213 -6.06 -5.46 -12.55
CA GLY A 213 -5.66 -4.10 -12.87
C GLY A 213 -4.16 -4.00 -13.13
N LEU A 214 -3.32 -4.69 -12.35
CA LEU A 214 -1.88 -4.71 -12.58
C LEU A 214 -1.54 -5.42 -13.90
N VAL A 215 -2.18 -6.55 -14.20
CA VAL A 215 -2.03 -7.25 -15.47
C VAL A 215 -2.43 -6.34 -16.63
N ALA A 216 -3.51 -5.56 -16.51
CA ALA A 216 -3.92 -4.60 -17.54
C ALA A 216 -2.85 -3.52 -17.79
N VAL A 217 -2.15 -3.05 -16.75
CA VAL A 217 -1.03 -2.12 -16.91
C VAL A 217 0.19 -2.81 -17.51
N LEU A 218 0.54 -4.02 -17.06
CA LEU A 218 1.64 -4.83 -17.60
C LEU A 218 1.46 -5.12 -19.10
N ARG A 219 0.24 -5.45 -19.54
CA ARG A 219 -0.11 -5.59 -20.96
C ARG A 219 0.27 -4.35 -21.77
N LYS A 220 -0.06 -3.15 -21.26
CA LYS A 220 0.26 -1.87 -21.91
C LYS A 220 1.78 -1.62 -21.95
N LEU A 221 2.48 -1.87 -20.84
CA LEU A 221 3.93 -1.71 -20.74
C LEU A 221 4.66 -2.61 -21.73
N LEU A 222 4.38 -3.92 -21.69
CA LEU A 222 5.02 -4.94 -22.52
C LEU A 222 4.64 -4.84 -24.01
N GLY A 223 3.48 -4.25 -24.30
CA GLY A 223 3.09 -3.85 -25.66
C GLY A 223 4.01 -2.77 -26.23
N ARG A 224 4.42 -1.80 -25.41
CA ARG A 224 5.29 -0.67 -25.80
C ARG A 224 6.79 -1.00 -25.74
N ARG A 225 7.22 -1.73 -24.72
CA ARG A 225 8.62 -2.02 -24.40
C ARG A 225 8.92 -3.51 -24.63
N ARG A 226 9.43 -3.84 -25.81
CA ARG A 226 9.75 -5.24 -26.17
C ARG A 226 10.91 -5.80 -25.36
N ASP A 227 11.83 -4.94 -24.96
CA ASP A 227 12.99 -5.25 -24.13
C ASP A 227 12.60 -5.78 -22.73
N LEU A 228 11.41 -5.45 -22.24
CA LEU A 228 10.93 -5.91 -20.93
C LEU A 228 10.23 -7.27 -20.98
N ARG A 229 9.93 -7.80 -22.17
CA ARG A 229 9.17 -9.05 -22.35
C ARG A 229 9.89 -10.26 -21.78
N ASP A 230 11.21 -10.29 -21.90
CA ASP A 230 12.04 -11.39 -21.41
C ASP A 230 12.61 -11.12 -20.01
N ARG A 231 12.29 -9.97 -19.41
CA ARG A 231 12.86 -9.51 -18.13
C ARG A 231 11.90 -9.59 -16.95
N LEU A 232 10.58 -9.50 -17.18
CA LEU A 232 9.59 -9.42 -16.12
C LEU A 232 8.96 -10.79 -15.79
N TYR A 233 9.07 -11.18 -14.52
CA TYR A 233 8.60 -12.47 -14.00
C TYR A 233 7.68 -12.27 -12.79
N GLU A 234 6.61 -13.07 -12.75
CA GLU A 234 5.83 -13.27 -11.53
C GLU A 234 6.60 -14.23 -10.62
N VAL A 235 6.71 -13.87 -9.34
CA VAL A 235 7.51 -14.60 -8.34
C VAL A 235 6.70 -14.86 -7.07
N GLU A 236 6.73 -16.10 -6.56
CA GLU A 236 6.17 -16.47 -5.26
C GLU A 236 7.27 -16.45 -4.18
N ALA A 237 6.96 -16.08 -2.93
CA ALA A 237 7.90 -16.16 -1.82
C ALA A 237 7.76 -17.54 -1.15
N PRO A 238 8.57 -18.55 -1.53
CA PRO A 238 10.02 -18.56 -1.33
C PRO A 238 10.86 -18.81 -2.59
N GLU A 239 10.28 -18.72 -3.79
CA GLU A 239 10.92 -19.05 -5.07
C GLU A 239 12.08 -18.11 -5.46
N VAL A 240 12.18 -16.97 -4.78
CA VAL A 240 13.29 -16.01 -4.89
C VAL A 240 14.65 -16.59 -4.41
N LEU A 241 14.65 -17.81 -3.86
CA LEU A 241 15.80 -18.49 -3.25
C LEU A 241 16.59 -19.43 -4.18
N GLY A 242 16.46 -19.28 -5.50
CA GLY A 242 17.33 -19.94 -6.46
C GLY A 242 16.90 -21.34 -6.92
N GLY A 243 15.65 -21.76 -6.66
CA GLY A 243 15.15 -23.09 -7.07
C GLY A 243 13.65 -23.20 -7.39
N GLY A 244 12.92 -22.09 -7.52
CA GLY A 244 11.46 -22.09 -7.76
C GLY A 244 11.02 -21.64 -9.17
N ALA A 245 9.75 -21.89 -9.51
CA ALA A 245 9.21 -21.77 -10.86
C ALA A 245 8.78 -20.32 -11.18
N ARG A 246 9.74 -19.44 -11.46
CA ARG A 246 9.43 -18.09 -11.98
C ARG A 246 8.63 -18.16 -13.29
N ARG A 247 7.60 -17.33 -13.42
CA ARG A 247 6.73 -17.31 -14.62
C ARG A 247 6.92 -16.02 -15.39
N ASN A 248 7.32 -16.12 -16.65
CA ASN A 248 7.42 -14.94 -17.50
C ASN A 248 6.03 -14.32 -17.68
N ILE A 249 5.90 -13.04 -17.34
CA ILE A 249 4.62 -12.32 -17.32
C ILE A 249 4.07 -12.15 -18.74
N TRP A 250 4.93 -11.82 -19.71
CA TRP A 250 4.53 -11.64 -21.10
C TRP A 250 3.94 -12.93 -21.68
N LEU A 251 4.64 -14.06 -21.51
CA LEU A 251 4.16 -15.37 -21.92
C LEU A 251 2.87 -15.75 -21.19
N GLY A 252 2.77 -15.48 -19.88
CA GLY A 252 1.55 -15.73 -19.12
C GLY A 252 0.33 -14.96 -19.64
N ILE A 253 0.53 -13.70 -20.06
CA ILE A 253 -0.48 -12.89 -20.72
C ILE A 253 -0.90 -13.50 -22.07
N GLN A 254 0.05 -13.87 -22.93
CA GLN A 254 -0.24 -14.44 -24.25
C GLN A 254 -0.97 -15.78 -24.16
N LEU A 255 -0.64 -16.58 -23.15
CA LEU A 255 -1.28 -17.87 -22.88
C LEU A 255 -2.62 -17.74 -22.14
N GLY A 256 -3.12 -16.52 -21.90
CA GLY A 256 -4.43 -16.30 -21.29
C GLY A 256 -4.51 -16.63 -19.79
N ARG A 257 -3.38 -16.85 -19.10
CA ARG A 257 -3.33 -17.29 -17.68
C ARG A 257 -3.89 -16.28 -16.69
N PHE A 258 -3.98 -15.02 -17.09
CA PHE A 258 -4.51 -13.91 -16.29
C PHE A 258 -5.88 -13.43 -16.80
N SER A 259 -6.63 -14.29 -17.50
CA SER A 259 -7.98 -13.98 -17.95
C SER A 259 -8.97 -14.20 -16.80
N PRO A 260 -9.94 -13.29 -16.59
CA PRO A 260 -11.01 -13.51 -15.63
C PRO A 260 -11.76 -14.80 -16.02
N GLY A 261 -11.63 -15.86 -15.20
CA GLY A 261 -12.26 -17.17 -15.45
C GLY A 261 -11.33 -18.40 -15.41
N SER A 262 -10.01 -18.25 -15.27
CA SER A 262 -9.05 -19.37 -15.30
C SER A 262 -9.02 -20.25 -14.01
N ALA A 263 -9.87 -20.02 -13.01
CA ALA A 263 -9.96 -20.87 -11.82
C ALA A 263 -10.86 -22.10 -12.07
N ALA A 264 -10.52 -22.89 -13.07
CA ALA A 264 -11.12 -24.20 -13.31
C ALA A 264 -10.19 -25.06 -14.16
N ASP A 265 -9.04 -25.46 -13.60
CA ASP A 265 -8.57 -26.82 -13.81
C ASP A 265 -7.48 -27.18 -12.80
N GLY A 266 -7.77 -28.23 -12.02
CA GLY A 266 -6.99 -28.67 -10.87
C GLY A 266 -7.89 -29.36 -9.85
N GLY A 267 -8.55 -30.44 -10.29
CA GLY A 267 -9.49 -31.21 -9.47
C GLY A 267 -8.82 -31.85 -8.24
N GLY A 268 -9.52 -31.73 -7.11
CA GLY A 268 -9.23 -32.39 -5.84
C GLY A 268 -10.13 -31.83 -4.73
N THR A 269 -11.27 -32.48 -4.48
CA THR A 269 -12.30 -32.12 -3.49
C THR A 269 -11.78 -32.12 -2.03
N PRO A 270 -12.54 -31.53 -1.08
CA PRO A 270 -12.00 -30.84 0.09
C PRO A 270 -11.81 -31.77 1.29
N ALA A 271 -10.69 -31.63 1.98
CA ALA A 271 -10.53 -32.11 3.35
C ALA A 271 -9.94 -30.97 4.18
N GLY A 272 -10.70 -30.52 5.18
CA GLY A 272 -10.27 -29.50 6.11
C GLY A 272 -9.01 -29.93 6.86
N VAL A 273 -7.98 -29.09 6.85
CA VAL A 273 -6.88 -29.15 7.81
C VAL A 273 -6.49 -27.72 8.19
N GLN A 274 -6.26 -27.59 9.49
CA GLN A 274 -5.97 -26.42 10.28
C GLN A 274 -5.06 -25.36 9.64
N ARG A 275 -5.44 -24.11 9.87
CA ARG A 275 -4.60 -22.92 9.78
C ARG A 275 -3.35 -23.10 10.66
N ASN A 276 -2.17 -22.97 10.07
CA ASN A 276 -0.95 -22.58 10.77
C ASN A 276 -0.57 -21.16 10.34
N PRO A 277 -0.42 -20.20 11.26
CA PRO A 277 -0.04 -18.84 10.92
C PRO A 277 1.48 -18.68 11.06
N VAL A 278 2.27 -19.05 10.05
CA VAL A 278 3.62 -18.49 9.80
C VAL A 278 3.97 -18.76 8.34
N LEU A 279 3.85 -17.73 7.49
CA LEU A 279 4.64 -17.50 6.28
C LEU A 279 4.23 -16.13 5.76
N GLY A 280 4.99 -15.12 6.17
CA GLY A 280 4.83 -13.74 5.71
C GLY A 280 5.08 -13.63 4.21
N SER A 281 4.41 -12.64 3.61
CA SER A 281 4.43 -12.28 2.19
C SER A 281 3.70 -13.21 1.22
N SER A 282 2.37 -13.19 1.30
CA SER A 282 1.54 -13.29 0.10
C SER A 282 0.45 -12.23 0.22
N GLN A 283 0.67 -11.11 -0.47
CA GLN A 283 -0.34 -10.07 -0.68
C GLN A 283 -0.59 -9.99 -2.18
N GLN A 284 -1.85 -9.89 -2.57
CA GLN A 284 -2.20 -9.53 -3.94
C GLN A 284 -1.54 -8.20 -4.29
N VAL A 285 -0.79 -8.12 -5.38
CA VAL A 285 -0.38 -6.82 -5.93
C VAL A 285 -1.60 -6.23 -6.64
N GLY A 286 -2.44 -5.55 -5.85
CA GLY A 286 -3.78 -5.08 -6.20
C GLY A 286 -3.81 -3.70 -6.84
N VAL A 287 -4.26 -3.62 -8.10
CA VAL A 287 -4.91 -2.42 -8.65
C VAL A 287 -6.38 -2.80 -8.83
N SER A 288 -7.23 -2.40 -7.89
CA SER A 288 -8.69 -2.63 -8.00
C SER A 288 -9.23 -1.83 -9.19
N ALA A 289 -9.77 -2.51 -10.21
CA ALA A 289 -10.51 -1.86 -11.29
C ALA A 289 -11.98 -1.80 -10.88
N ALA A 290 -12.55 -0.60 -10.78
CA ALA A 290 -13.99 -0.46 -10.72
C ALA A 290 -14.54 -0.64 -12.15
N SER A 291 -15.11 -1.81 -12.42
CA SER A 291 -15.95 -2.02 -13.60
C SER A 291 -17.24 -1.22 -13.41
N ARG A 292 -17.54 -0.33 -14.36
CA ARG A 292 -18.77 0.44 -14.40
C ARG A 292 -19.68 -0.21 -15.44
N GLU A 293 -20.56 -1.11 -15.01
CA GLU A 293 -21.71 -1.53 -15.83
C GLU A 293 -22.83 -0.51 -15.66
N VAL A 294 -23.29 0.02 -16.79
CA VAL A 294 -24.51 0.82 -16.89
C VAL A 294 -25.57 -0.12 -17.47
N PRO A 295 -26.70 -0.40 -16.79
CA PRO A 295 -27.82 -1.04 -17.46
C PRO A 295 -28.49 -0.01 -18.36
N GLY A 296 -28.33 -0.21 -19.66
CA GLY A 296 -29.14 0.46 -20.68
C GLY A 296 -30.59 0.04 -20.54
N THR A 297 -31.44 1.05 -20.37
CA THR A 297 -32.89 0.94 -20.45
C THR A 297 -33.27 0.73 -21.92
N GLU A 298 -33.93 -0.36 -22.25
CA GLU A 298 -34.63 -0.49 -23.53
C GLU A 298 -36.11 -0.78 -23.31
N ARG A 299 -36.90 0.22 -23.72
CA ARG A 299 -38.31 0.25 -24.18
C ARG A 299 -39.43 0.02 -23.18
#